data_AF-A0A5D2ZXI2-F1
#
_entry.id   AF-A0A5D2ZXI2-F1
#
_cell.length_a   1.000
_cell.length_b   1.000
_cell.length_c   1.000
_cell.angle_alpha   90.00
_cell.angle_beta   90.00
_cell.angle_gamma   90.00
#
_symmetry.space_group_name_H-M   'P 1'
#
loop_
_entity.id
_entity.type
_entity.pdbx_description
1 polymer ?
#
loop_
_entity_poly.entity_id
_entity_poly.type
_entity_poly.pdbx_seq_one_letter_code
_entity_poly.pdbx_strand_id
1 'polypeptide(L)' 'MMAQEHAHSSAVERLLNCAVPLRAQYIRVLFHEITRISNHSLALTTHAMDVGASTPFL' A
#
# COMPACT_ATOMS: atom_id res chain seq x y z
N MET A 1 -2.30 1.47 -4.08
CA MET A 1 -3.77 1.58 -4.04
C MET A 1 -4.36 1.21 -2.67
N MET A 2 -4.03 0.05 -2.07
CA MET A 2 -4.65 -0.38 -0.79
C MET A 2 -4.42 0.56 0.40
N ALA A 3 -3.31 1.31 0.43
CA ALA A 3 -3.05 2.30 1.48
C ALA A 3 -4.05 3.47 1.48
N GLN A 4 -4.44 3.95 0.29
CA GLN A 4 -5.42 5.04 0.14
C GLN A 4 -6.83 4.57 0.53
N GLU A 5 -7.22 3.38 0.05
CA GLU A 5 -8.48 2.73 0.42
C GLU A 5 -8.56 2.44 1.92
N HIS A 6 -7.45 2.02 2.54
CA HIS A 6 -7.40 1.78 3.97
C HIS A 6 -7.61 3.07 4.77
N ALA A 7 -7.00 4.19 4.37
CA ALA A 7 -7.20 5.48 5.01
C ALA A 7 -8.65 5.97 4.87
N HIS A 8 -9.24 5.85 3.68
CA HIS A 8 -10.63 6.23 3.41
C HIS A 8 -11.62 5.37 4.22
N SER A 9 -11.50 4.05 4.15
CA SER A 9 -12.36 3.13 4.92
C SER A 9 -12.23 3.34 6.43
N SER A 10 -11.01 3.57 6.94
CA SER A 10 -10.79 3.81 8.37
C SER A 10 -11.39 5.14 8.84
N ALA A 11 -11.43 6.17 7.99
CA ALA A 11 -12.10 7.43 8.30
C ALA A 11 -13.63 7.23 8.37
N VAL A 12 -14.22 6.51 7.41
CA VAL A 12 -15.66 6.21 7.39
C VAL A 12 -16.07 5.33 8.57
N GLU A 13 -15.29 4.30 8.91
CA GLU A 13 -15.56 3.41 10.04
C GLU A 13 -15.54 4.15 11.38
N ARG A 14 -14.64 5.13 11.53
CA ARG A 14 -14.60 6.02 12.69
C ARG A 14 -15.82 6.92 12.79
N LEU A 15 -16.30 7.46 11.67
CA LEU A 15 -17.52 8.28 11.65
C LEU A 15 -18.78 7.47 11.98
N LEU A 16 -18.82 6.20 11.55
CA LEU A 16 -19.94 5.29 11.77
C LEU A 16 -19.85 4.49 13.09
N ASN A 17 -18.78 4.67 13.87
CA ASN A 17 -18.49 3.88 15.09
C ASN A 17 -18.62 2.36 14.87
N CYS A 18 -18.14 1.87 13.72
CA CYS A 18 -18.23 0.46 13.36
C CYS A 18 -16.99 -0.33 13.84
N ALA A 19 -17.20 -1.52 14.40
CA ALA A 19 -16.12 -2.41 14.79
C ALA A 19 -15.71 -3.33 13.63
N VAL A 20 -14.45 -3.27 13.21
CA VAL A 20 -13.90 -4.11 12.14
C VAL A 20 -13.50 -5.47 12.71
N PRO A 21 -13.94 -6.60 12.11
CA PRO A 21 -13.57 -7.93 12.58
C PRO A 21 -12.06 -8.17 12.50
N LEU A 22 -11.52 -8.93 13.46
CA LEU A 22 -10.08 -9.21 13.62
C LEU A 22 -9.43 -9.69 12.31
N ARG A 23 -10.09 -10.60 11.58
CA ARG A 23 -9.60 -11.14 10.31
C ARG A 23 -9.40 -10.05 9.25
N ALA A 24 -10.32 -9.07 9.17
CA ALA A 24 -10.21 -8.00 8.20
C ALA A 24 -9.05 -7.05 8.51
N GLN A 25 -8.74 -6.83 9.79
CA GLN A 25 -7.58 -6.03 10.21
C GLN A 25 -6.27 -6.69 9.76
N TYR A 26 -6.10 -8.00 9.95
CA TYR A 26 -4.92 -8.71 9.46
C TYR A 26 -4.76 -8.64 7.94
N ILE A 27 -5.85 -8.85 7.19
CA ILE A 27 -5.82 -8.77 5.72
C ILE A 27 -5.44 -7.35 5.28
N ARG A 28 -5.97 -6.32 5.92
CA ARG A 28 -5.63 -4.91 5.62
C ARG A 28 -4.15 -4.64 5.81
N VAL A 29 -3.57 -5.05 6.93
CA VAL A 29 -2.13 -4.87 7.20
C VAL A 29 -1.30 -5.63 6.16
N LEU A 30 -1.63 -6.89 5.87
CA LEU A 30 -0.91 -7.70 4.89
C LEU A 30 -0.89 -7.03 3.49
N PHE A 31 -2.05 -6.59 2.99
CA PHE A 31 -2.11 -5.91 1.70
C PHE A 31 -1.50 -4.51 1.72
N HIS A 32 -1.53 -3.84 2.87
CA HIS A 32 -0.85 -2.56 3.05
C HIS A 32 0.67 -2.73 2.93
N GLU A 33 1.24 -3.80 3.49
CA GLU A 33 2.67 -4.11 3.36
C GLU A 33 3.06 -4.51 1.94
N ILE A 34 2.26 -5.33 1.26
CA ILE A 34 2.48 -5.66 -0.15
C ILE A 34 2.49 -4.38 -1.01
N THR A 35 1.54 -3.47 -0.75
CA THR A 35 1.49 -2.17 -1.44
C THR A 35 2.70 -1.30 -1.11
N ARG A 36 3.21 -1.33 0.13
CA ARG A 36 4.40 -0.59 0.54
C ARG A 36 5.63 -1.08 -0.23
N ILE A 37 5.85 -2.40 -0.29
CA ILE A 37 6.95 -3.01 -1.03
C ILE A 37 6.84 -2.66 -2.50
N SER A 38 5.68 -2.87 -3.13
CA SER A 38 5.46 -2.54 -4.54
C SER A 38 5.72 -1.06 -4.84
N ASN A 39 5.26 -0.14 -3.98
CA ASN A 39 5.52 1.29 -4.13
C ASN A 39 7.01 1.63 -4.04
N HIS A 40 7.75 1.02 -3.09
CA HIS A 40 9.18 1.28 -2.95
C HIS A 40 9.99 0.68 -4.10
N SER A 41 9.66 -0.55 -4.53
CA SER A 41 10.27 -1.17 -5.70
C SER A 41 10.06 -0.30 -6.93
N LEU A 42 8.84 0.17 -7.20
CA LEU A 42 8.56 1.05 -8.33
C LEU A 42 9.37 2.34 -8.23
N ALA A 43 9.37 3.00 -7.07
CA ALA A 43 10.11 4.26 -6.88
C ALA A 43 11.62 4.09 -7.11
N LEU A 44 12.21 2.99 -6.61
CA LEU A 44 13.63 2.70 -6.77
C LEU A 44 13.98 2.36 -8.22
N THR A 45 13.17 1.54 -8.89
CA THR A 45 13.46 1.10 -10.26
C THR A 45 13.23 2.22 -11.27
N THR A 46 12.23 3.08 -11.09
CA THR A 46 12.06 4.28 -11.92
C THR A 46 13.19 5.27 -11.68
N HIS A 47 13.62 5.48 -10.43
CA HIS A 47 14.75 6.36 -10.15
C HIS A 47 16.05 5.84 -10.78
N ALA A 48 16.31 4.54 -10.70
CA ALA A 48 17.46 3.91 -11.37
C ALA A 48 17.38 4.07 -12.90
N MET A 49 16.20 3.93 -13.48
CA MET A 49 15.97 4.14 -14.91
C MET A 49 16.26 5.59 -15.32
N ASP A 50 15.83 6.58 -14.53
CA ASP A 50 16.09 8.00 -14.81
C ASP A 50 17.59 8.34 -14.81
N VAL A 51 18.40 7.60 -14.02
CA VAL A 51 19.86 7.69 -14.02
C VAL A 51 20.50 6.94 -15.21
N GLY A 52 19.75 6.06 -15.87
CA GLY A 52 20.18 5.27 -17.03
C GLY A 52 20.39 3.78 -16.76
N ALA A 53 20.15 3.30 -15.53
CA ALA A 53 20.20 1.87 -15.19
C ALA A 53 18.84 1.21 -15.44
N SER A 54 18.68 0.55 -16.59
CA SER A 54 17.44 -0.09 -17.02
C SER A 54 17.23 -1.53 -16.52
N THR A 55 18.30 -2.22 -16.12
CA THR A 55 18.24 -3.62 -15.66
C THR A 55 17.41 -3.86 -14.39
N PRO A 56 17.36 -2.98 -13.36
CA PRO A 56 16.53 -3.25 -12.18
C PRO A 56 15.03 -3.04 -12.43
N PHE A 57 14.63 -2.39 -13.53
CA PHE A 57 13.23 -2.17 -13.89
C PHE A 57 12.62 -3.34 -14.68
N LEU A 58 13.45 -4.08 -15.43
CA LEU A 58 13.08 -5.24 -16.24
C LEU A 58 13.04 -6.52 -15.41
#